data_AF-A0A2S2DKM4-F1
#
_entry.id   AF-A0A2S2DKM4-F1
#
_cell.length_a   1.000
_cell.length_b   1.000
_cell.length_c   1.000
_cell.angle_alpha   90.00
_cell.angle_beta   90.00
_cell.angle_gamma   90.00
#
_symmetry.space_group_name_H-M   'P 1'
#
loop_
_entity.id
_entity.type
_entity.pdbx_description
1 polymer ?
#
loop_
_entity_poly.entity_id
_entity_poly.type
_entity_poly.pdbx_seq_one_letter_code
_entity_poly.pdbx_strand_id
1 'polypeptide(L)'
;MRGKRKDLPASYEGMEKRFLDAIERLREGNPLCPELQKKARAGKLRADVSAAALEAGGQDEKGIWRGLSRTLIGHDNCRYPRVREEIRKGIEGEPGEYDLKNVNSKLRERNRQLEKVNKQLLSTCAAMRVRMNKLESAVKEKIEKLQREQHRGSRPLHQAPTLVIDNIGSEEHEPDSCRTRNGKERP
;
A
#
# COMPACT_ATOMS: atom_id res chain seq x y z
N MET A 1 -43.57 29.57 -3.93
CA MET A 1 -43.18 29.75 -5.35
C MET A 1 -41.69 29.50 -5.47
N ARG A 2 -41.23 28.66 -6.41
CA ARG A 2 -39.78 28.47 -6.63
C ARG A 2 -39.23 29.76 -7.25
N GLY A 3 -38.25 30.38 -6.59
CA GLY A 3 -37.62 31.61 -7.08
C GLY A 3 -37.09 31.41 -8.50
N LYS A 4 -37.31 32.40 -9.36
CA LYS A 4 -36.74 32.42 -10.71
C LYS A 4 -35.22 32.54 -10.56
N ARG A 5 -34.47 31.51 -10.96
CA ARG A 5 -33.01 31.62 -11.05
C ARG A 5 -32.69 32.65 -12.12
N LYS A 6 -32.01 33.73 -11.74
CA LYS A 6 -31.67 34.83 -12.66
C LYS A 6 -30.51 34.46 -13.60
N ASP A 7 -29.75 33.43 -13.25
CA ASP A 7 -28.47 33.10 -13.88
C ASP A 7 -28.58 32.08 -15.03
N LEU A 8 -29.79 31.54 -15.25
CA LEU A 8 -30.05 30.58 -16.31
C LEU A 8 -30.64 31.26 -17.54
N PRO A 9 -30.11 31.00 -18.74
CA PRO A 9 -30.67 31.54 -19.97
C PRO A 9 -32.06 30.96 -20.22
N ALA A 10 -33.00 31.83 -20.59
CA ALA A 10 -34.36 31.41 -20.95
C ALA A 10 -34.44 30.83 -22.36
N SER A 11 -33.46 31.13 -23.23
CA SER A 11 -33.41 30.67 -24.62
C SER A 11 -32.88 29.23 -24.72
N TYR A 12 -33.41 28.47 -25.69
CA TYR A 12 -32.96 27.12 -26.03
C TYR A 12 -31.46 27.09 -26.35
N GLU A 13 -31.01 27.98 -27.24
CA GLU A 13 -29.60 28.06 -27.66
C GLU A 13 -28.67 28.44 -26.50
N GLY A 14 -29.13 29.30 -25.60
CA GLY A 14 -28.36 29.70 -24.43
C GLY A 14 -28.14 28.54 -23.46
N MET A 15 -29.16 27.70 -23.27
CA MET A 15 -29.04 26.48 -22.46
C MET A 15 -28.13 25.44 -23.11
N GLU A 16 -28.25 25.24 -24.43
CA GLU A 16 -27.40 24.32 -25.18
C GLU A 16 -25.92 24.70 -25.08
N LYS A 17 -25.58 25.98 -25.32
CA LYS A 17 -24.21 26.49 -25.15
C LYS A 17 -23.68 26.27 -23.74
N ARG A 18 -24.49 26.54 -22.71
CA ARG A 18 -24.11 26.31 -21.31
C ARG A 18 -23.71 24.86 -21.03
N PHE A 19 -24.40 23.89 -21.64
CA PHE A 19 -24.03 22.49 -21.52
C PHE A 19 -22.75 22.16 -22.29
N LEU A 20 -22.56 22.71 -23.48
CA LEU A 20 -21.33 22.52 -24.26
C LEU A 20 -20.11 23.08 -23.52
N ASP A 21 -20.20 24.32 -23.02
CA ASP A 21 -19.14 24.94 -22.21
C ASP A 21 -18.83 24.11 -20.95
N ALA A 22 -19.87 23.54 -20.32
CA ALA A 22 -19.68 22.67 -19.16
C ALA A 22 -18.95 21.37 -19.51
N ILE A 23 -19.22 20.79 -20.68
CA ILE A 23 -18.51 19.59 -21.16
C ILE A 23 -17.05 19.94 -21.46
N GLU A 24 -16.79 21.08 -22.09
CA GLU A 24 -15.43 21.55 -22.36
C GLU A 24 -14.63 21.72 -21.07
N ARG A 25 -15.18 22.42 -20.06
CA ARG A 25 -14.55 22.54 -18.73
C ARG A 25 -14.26 21.19 -18.06
N LEU A 26 -15.18 20.23 -18.23
CA LEU A 26 -14.99 18.88 -17.69
C LEU A 26 -13.87 18.13 -18.42
N ARG A 27 -13.73 18.31 -19.73
CA ARG A 27 -12.64 17.73 -20.54
C ARG A 27 -11.29 18.36 -20.19
N GLU A 28 -11.26 19.67 -19.95
CA GLU A 28 -10.06 20.40 -19.51
C GLU A 28 -9.66 20.11 -18.05
N GLY A 29 -10.54 19.48 -17.27
CA GLY A 29 -10.29 19.17 -15.86
C GLY A 29 -10.47 20.35 -14.90
N ASN A 30 -11.08 21.45 -15.36
CA ASN A 30 -11.29 22.69 -14.60
C ASN A 30 -12.80 22.93 -14.31
N PRO A 31 -13.47 22.08 -13.50
CA PRO A 31 -14.87 22.30 -13.17
C PRO A 31 -15.04 23.48 -12.19
N LEU A 32 -16.15 24.20 -12.31
CA LEU A 32 -16.56 25.26 -11.39
C LEU A 32 -17.29 24.69 -10.17
N CYS A 33 -17.95 23.55 -10.31
CA CYS A 33 -18.64 22.92 -9.20
C CYS A 33 -17.63 22.39 -8.15
N PRO A 34 -17.75 22.76 -6.88
CA PRO A 34 -16.80 22.34 -5.84
C PRO A 34 -16.77 20.82 -5.63
N GLU A 35 -17.89 20.12 -5.84
CA GLU A 35 -17.93 18.66 -5.78
C GLU A 35 -17.14 18.00 -6.91
N LEU A 36 -17.21 18.57 -8.11
CA LEU A 36 -16.48 18.10 -9.28
C LEU A 36 -15.00 18.45 -9.18
N GLN A 37 -14.64 19.59 -8.59
CA GLN A 37 -13.24 19.94 -8.29
C GLN A 37 -12.58 18.91 -7.36
N LYS A 38 -13.30 18.42 -6.34
CA LYS A 38 -12.80 17.33 -5.48
C LYS A 38 -12.54 16.05 -6.28
N LYS A 39 -13.40 15.71 -7.24
CA LYS A 39 -13.20 14.55 -8.13
C LYS A 39 -12.05 14.75 -9.12
N ALA A 40 -11.87 15.97 -9.62
CA ALA A 40 -10.74 16.35 -10.47
C ALA A 40 -9.41 16.16 -9.75
N ARG A 41 -9.29 16.69 -8.51
CA ARG A 41 -8.11 16.50 -7.66
C ARG A 41 -7.82 15.04 -7.34
N ALA A 42 -8.85 14.20 -7.26
CA ALA A 42 -8.71 12.76 -7.04
C ALA A 42 -8.40 11.96 -8.32
N GLY A 43 -8.34 12.60 -9.50
CA GLY A 43 -8.14 11.92 -10.80
C GLY A 43 -9.31 11.04 -11.23
N LYS A 44 -10.51 11.26 -10.67
CA LYS A 44 -11.73 10.47 -10.92
C LYS A 44 -12.80 11.26 -11.67
N LEU A 45 -12.43 12.40 -12.25
CA LEU A 45 -13.36 13.22 -13.02
C LEU A 45 -13.66 12.52 -14.35
N ARG A 46 -14.95 12.37 -14.65
CA ARG A 46 -15.44 11.87 -15.92
C ARG A 46 -16.45 12.85 -16.50
N ALA A 47 -16.40 13.06 -17.81
CA ALA A 47 -17.35 13.87 -18.54
C ALA A 47 -18.66 13.09 -18.79
N ASP A 48 -19.34 12.69 -17.72
CA ASP A 48 -20.60 11.94 -17.78
C ASP A 48 -21.81 12.88 -17.81
N VAL A 49 -22.97 12.38 -18.23
CA VAL A 49 -24.26 13.11 -18.23
C VAL A 49 -24.56 13.76 -16.87
N SER A 50 -24.30 13.05 -15.78
CA SER A 50 -24.54 13.58 -14.42
C SER A 50 -23.57 14.71 -14.07
N ALA A 51 -22.31 14.61 -14.50
CA ALA A 51 -21.30 15.65 -14.27
C ALA A 51 -21.59 16.90 -15.10
N ALA A 52 -21.91 16.72 -16.39
CA ALA A 52 -22.28 17.81 -17.29
C ALA A 52 -23.54 18.55 -16.79
N ALA A 53 -24.58 17.82 -16.33
CA ALA A 53 -25.78 18.43 -15.77
C ALA A 53 -25.50 19.21 -14.47
N LEU A 54 -24.61 18.70 -13.63
CA LEU A 54 -24.23 19.38 -12.39
C LEU A 54 -23.42 20.64 -12.69
N GLU A 55 -22.45 20.56 -13.58
CA GLU A 55 -21.54 21.64 -13.98
C GLU A 55 -22.24 22.76 -14.77
N ALA A 56 -23.19 22.41 -15.66
CA ALA A 56 -23.98 23.40 -16.41
C ALA A 56 -24.99 24.15 -15.55
N GLY A 57 -25.15 23.73 -14.28
CA GLY A 57 -25.94 24.41 -13.27
C GLY A 57 -25.34 25.75 -12.83
N GLY A 58 -25.78 26.25 -11.69
CA GLY A 58 -25.28 27.51 -11.14
C GLY A 58 -25.48 27.57 -9.64
N GLN A 59 -24.89 28.57 -9.01
CA GLN A 59 -25.16 28.87 -7.61
C GLN A 59 -26.56 29.49 -7.49
N ASP A 60 -27.29 29.11 -6.46
CA ASP A 60 -28.50 29.84 -6.06
C ASP A 60 -28.12 31.11 -5.27
N GLU A 61 -29.12 31.93 -4.92
CA GLU A 61 -28.94 33.15 -4.12
C GLU A 61 -28.27 32.89 -2.76
N LYS A 62 -28.20 31.63 -2.31
CA LYS A 62 -27.55 31.20 -1.07
C LYS A 62 -26.13 30.67 -1.30
N GLY A 63 -25.60 30.78 -2.52
CA GLY A 63 -24.30 30.26 -2.90
C GLY A 63 -24.23 28.74 -3.06
N ILE A 64 -25.37 28.03 -3.01
CA ILE A 64 -25.41 26.57 -3.13
C ILE A 64 -25.42 26.21 -4.61
N TRP A 65 -24.46 25.39 -5.03
CA TRP A 65 -24.40 24.89 -6.39
C TRP A 65 -25.57 23.95 -6.68
N ARG A 66 -26.37 24.26 -7.71
CA ARG A 66 -27.49 23.42 -8.15
C ARG A 66 -27.38 23.08 -9.62
N GLY A 67 -27.29 21.78 -9.89
CA GLY A 67 -27.34 21.23 -11.23
C GLY A 67 -28.67 21.46 -11.97
N LEU A 68 -28.60 21.23 -13.27
CA LEU A 68 -29.75 21.11 -14.17
C LEU A 68 -30.30 19.67 -14.15
N SER A 69 -31.52 19.50 -14.67
CA SER A 69 -32.10 18.16 -14.75
C SER A 69 -31.32 17.29 -15.73
N ARG A 70 -30.89 16.11 -15.27
CA ARG A 70 -30.22 15.10 -16.10
C ARG A 70 -31.09 14.63 -17.27
N THR A 71 -32.41 14.71 -17.13
CA THR A 71 -33.36 14.31 -18.18
C THR A 71 -33.24 15.17 -19.45
N LEU A 72 -32.69 16.39 -19.35
CA LEU A 72 -32.49 17.29 -20.49
C LEU A 72 -31.47 16.76 -21.50
N ILE A 73 -30.53 15.91 -21.04
CA ILE A 73 -29.38 15.43 -21.83
C ILE A 73 -29.17 13.91 -21.74
N GLY A 74 -29.89 13.20 -20.87
CA GLY A 74 -29.62 11.78 -20.58
C GLY A 74 -30.40 10.75 -21.41
N HIS A 75 -31.64 11.04 -21.79
CA HIS A 75 -32.51 10.09 -22.50
C HIS A 75 -32.27 10.09 -24.03
N ASP A 76 -32.73 9.06 -24.74
CA ASP A 76 -32.57 8.97 -26.20
C ASP A 76 -33.28 10.11 -26.95
N ASN A 77 -34.49 10.46 -26.51
CA ASN A 77 -35.25 11.62 -27.02
C ASN A 77 -35.11 12.82 -26.08
N CYS A 78 -33.89 13.15 -25.67
CA CYS A 78 -33.65 14.29 -24.79
C CYS A 78 -33.86 15.62 -25.52
N ARG A 79 -34.06 16.70 -24.74
CA ARG A 79 -34.30 18.03 -25.30
C ARG A 79 -33.09 18.59 -26.05
N TYR A 80 -31.88 18.18 -25.67
CA TYR A 80 -30.63 18.64 -26.28
C TYR A 80 -29.81 17.43 -26.80
N PRO A 81 -30.17 16.87 -27.98
CA PRO A 81 -29.53 15.67 -28.51
C PRO A 81 -28.05 15.89 -28.87
N ARG A 82 -27.70 17.06 -29.41
CA ARG A 82 -26.32 17.41 -29.78
C ARG A 82 -25.35 17.34 -28.58
N VAL A 83 -25.80 17.85 -27.43
CA VAL A 83 -25.04 17.80 -26.17
C VAL A 83 -24.82 16.36 -25.72
N ARG A 84 -25.84 15.51 -25.88
CA ARG A 84 -25.75 14.09 -25.55
C ARG A 84 -24.73 13.36 -26.41
N GLU A 85 -24.67 13.67 -27.70
CA GLU A 85 -23.66 13.10 -28.61
C GLU A 85 -22.24 13.51 -28.20
N GLU A 86 -22.02 14.77 -27.82
CA GLU A 86 -20.72 15.23 -27.33
C GLU A 86 -20.29 14.53 -26.03
N ILE A 87 -21.23 14.32 -25.11
CA ILE A 87 -20.98 13.54 -23.90
C ILE A 87 -20.63 12.10 -24.27
N ARG A 88 -21.37 11.48 -25.20
CA ARG A 88 -21.13 10.11 -25.64
C ARG A 88 -19.73 9.95 -26.25
N LYS A 89 -19.34 10.85 -27.16
CA LYS A 89 -17.98 10.89 -27.74
C LYS A 89 -16.89 11.01 -26.68
N GLY A 90 -17.15 11.76 -25.60
CA GLY A 90 -16.21 11.93 -24.49
C GLY A 90 -16.14 10.72 -23.54
N ILE A 91 -17.25 10.00 -23.34
CA ILE A 91 -17.31 8.76 -22.55
C ILE A 91 -16.65 7.61 -23.31
N GLU A 92 -16.89 7.54 -24.62
CA GLU A 92 -16.34 6.57 -25.56
C GLU A 92 -14.95 6.97 -26.07
N GLY A 93 -14.20 7.79 -25.29
CA GLY A 93 -12.78 8.06 -25.58
C GLY A 93 -12.11 6.76 -25.99
N GLU A 94 -11.29 6.81 -27.07
CA GLU A 94 -10.92 5.66 -27.91
C GLU A 94 -11.09 4.34 -27.19
N PRO A 95 -11.95 3.42 -27.65
CA PRO A 95 -12.07 2.11 -27.04
C PRO A 95 -10.72 1.42 -27.18
N GLY A 96 -9.81 1.70 -26.25
CA GLY A 96 -8.75 0.82 -25.91
C GLY A 96 -9.50 -0.45 -25.55
N GLU A 97 -9.31 -1.47 -26.37
CA GLU A 97 -9.66 -2.84 -26.07
C GLU A 97 -8.92 -3.23 -24.78
N TYR A 98 -9.36 -2.70 -23.65
CA TYR A 98 -8.96 -3.13 -22.34
C TYR A 98 -9.71 -4.43 -22.13
N ASP A 99 -9.25 -5.48 -22.81
CA ASP A 99 -9.63 -6.84 -22.50
C ASP A 99 -9.21 -7.08 -21.05
N LEU A 100 -10.20 -7.01 -20.16
CA LEU A 100 -10.02 -7.24 -18.73
C LEU A 100 -9.36 -8.60 -18.47
N LYS A 101 -9.52 -9.57 -19.38
CA LYS A 101 -8.81 -10.86 -19.29
C LYS A 101 -7.30 -10.68 -19.48
N ASN A 102 -6.88 -9.90 -20.48
CA ASN A 102 -5.47 -9.57 -20.72
C ASN A 102 -4.86 -8.74 -19.59
N VAL A 103 -5.61 -7.81 -19.00
CA VAL A 103 -5.13 -7.05 -17.84
C VAL A 103 -4.95 -7.98 -16.63
N ASN A 104 -5.93 -8.85 -16.37
CA ASN A 104 -5.86 -9.80 -15.27
C ASN A 104 -4.76 -10.85 -15.45
N SER A 105 -4.53 -11.33 -16.68
CA SER A 105 -3.46 -12.30 -16.95
C SER A 105 -2.09 -11.69 -16.70
N LYS A 106 -1.84 -10.46 -17.18
CA LYS A 106 -0.61 -9.69 -16.91
C LYS A 106 -0.40 -9.43 -15.42
N LEU A 107 -1.44 -9.03 -14.69
CA LEU A 107 -1.36 -8.81 -13.25
C LEU A 107 -1.02 -10.10 -12.49
N ARG A 108 -1.64 -11.23 -12.86
CA ARG A 108 -1.33 -12.55 -12.25
C ARG A 108 0.09 -12.99 -12.57
N GLU A 109 0.57 -12.75 -13.78
CA GLU A 109 1.95 -13.03 -14.15
C GLU A 109 2.94 -12.20 -13.30
N ARG A 110 2.70 -10.90 -13.19
CA ARG A 110 3.53 -10.00 -12.37
C ARG A 110 3.53 -10.41 -10.90
N ASN A 111 2.39 -10.79 -10.32
CA ASN A 111 2.32 -11.30 -8.96
C ASN A 111 3.16 -12.58 -8.79
N ARG A 112 3.06 -13.53 -9.72
CA ARG A 112 3.89 -14.75 -9.69
C ARG A 112 5.38 -14.43 -9.77
N GLN A 113 5.77 -13.45 -10.59
CA GLN A 113 7.17 -13.01 -10.68
C GLN A 113 7.64 -12.39 -9.35
N LEU A 114 6.86 -11.49 -8.76
CA LEU A 114 7.17 -10.86 -7.47
C LEU A 114 7.30 -11.89 -6.34
N GLU A 115 6.39 -12.87 -6.28
CA GLU A 115 6.46 -13.95 -5.29
C GLU A 115 7.72 -14.80 -5.45
N LYS A 116 8.14 -15.09 -6.68
CA LYS A 116 9.40 -15.82 -6.93
C LYS A 116 10.61 -15.05 -6.42
N VAL A 117 10.69 -13.75 -6.72
CA VAL A 117 11.79 -12.89 -6.25
C VAL A 117 11.79 -12.81 -4.73
N ASN A 118 10.63 -12.62 -4.10
CA ASN A 118 10.52 -12.61 -2.64
C ASN A 118 10.99 -13.92 -2.00
N LYS A 119 10.62 -15.08 -2.56
CA LYS A 119 11.10 -16.38 -2.07
C LYS A 119 12.61 -16.52 -2.18
N GLN A 120 13.19 -16.07 -3.30
CA GLN A 120 14.65 -16.07 -3.48
C GLN A 120 15.34 -15.17 -2.45
N LEU A 121 14.85 -13.95 -2.24
CA LEU A 121 15.39 -13.01 -1.25
C LEU A 121 15.30 -13.57 0.18
N LEU A 122 14.17 -14.18 0.55
CA LEU A 122 14.02 -14.79 1.86
C LEU A 122 15.00 -15.94 2.06
N SER A 123 15.20 -16.78 1.03
CA SER A 123 16.17 -17.87 1.06
C SER A 123 17.61 -17.36 1.20
N THR A 124 17.99 -16.30 0.47
CA THR A 124 19.34 -15.74 0.56
C THR A 124 19.58 -15.07 1.92
N CYS A 125 18.61 -14.32 2.43
CA CYS A 125 18.66 -13.74 3.78
C CYS A 125 18.80 -14.81 4.86
N ALA A 126 18.04 -15.91 4.77
CA ALA A 126 18.17 -17.03 5.71
C ALA A 126 19.56 -17.67 5.65
N ALA A 127 20.09 -17.90 4.45
CA ALA A 127 21.43 -18.45 4.26
C ALA A 127 22.52 -17.52 4.82
N MET A 128 22.43 -16.21 4.58
CA MET A 128 23.34 -15.21 5.14
C MET A 128 23.30 -15.19 6.67
N ARG A 129 22.10 -15.23 7.26
CA ARG A 129 21.93 -15.27 8.72
C ARG A 129 22.60 -16.48 9.35
N VAL A 130 22.45 -17.67 8.75
CA VAL A 130 23.13 -18.88 9.23
C VAL A 130 24.66 -18.74 9.16
N ARG A 131 25.19 -18.13 8.10
CA ARG A 131 26.64 -17.87 7.97
C ARG A 131 27.12 -16.90 9.04
N MET A 132 26.39 -15.81 9.28
CA MET A 132 26.76 -14.84 10.33
C MET A 132 26.75 -15.49 11.71
N ASN A 133 25.72 -16.26 12.05
CA ASN A 133 25.66 -16.97 13.33
C ASN A 133 26.85 -17.92 13.55
N LYS A 134 27.30 -18.61 12.49
CA LYS A 134 28.49 -19.49 12.55
C LYS A 134 29.79 -18.69 12.76
N LEU A 135 29.91 -17.54 12.12
CA LEU A 135 31.06 -16.65 12.32
C LEU A 135 31.06 -16.07 13.74
N GLU A 136 29.90 -15.63 14.23
CA GLU A 136 29.73 -15.14 15.60
C GLU A 136 30.12 -16.20 16.64
N SER A 137 29.67 -17.45 16.47
CA SER A 137 30.04 -18.53 17.40
C SER A 137 31.54 -18.82 17.36
N ALA A 138 32.14 -18.89 16.16
CA ALA A 138 33.58 -19.11 16.02
C ALA A 138 34.43 -17.97 16.61
N VAL A 139 33.97 -16.72 16.48
CA VAL A 139 34.63 -15.56 17.10
C VAL A 139 34.50 -15.63 18.63
N LYS A 140 33.32 -15.95 19.15
CA LYS A 140 33.11 -16.15 20.60
C LYS A 140 34.03 -17.22 21.17
N GLU A 141 34.13 -18.38 20.51
CA GLU A 141 35.05 -19.45 20.91
C GLU A 141 36.51 -19.00 20.94
N LYS A 142 36.94 -18.19 19.97
CA LYS A 142 38.31 -17.63 19.94
C LYS A 142 38.53 -16.63 21.08
N ILE A 143 37.57 -15.76 21.35
CA ILE A 143 37.63 -14.81 22.47
C ILE A 143 37.76 -15.58 23.79
N GLU A 144 36.93 -16.60 24.00
CA GLU A 144 37.01 -17.44 25.20
C GLU A 144 38.35 -18.15 25.35
N LYS A 145 38.93 -18.67 24.25
CA LYS A 145 40.26 -19.31 24.28
C LYS A 145 41.34 -18.31 24.67
N LEU A 146 41.36 -17.13 24.07
CA LEU A 146 42.31 -16.07 24.41
C LEU A 146 42.17 -15.61 25.86
N GLN A 147 40.92 -15.48 26.36
CA GLN A 147 40.67 -15.19 27.77
C GLN A 147 41.25 -16.27 28.69
N ARG A 148 41.07 -17.56 28.35
CA ARG A 148 41.65 -18.67 29.12
C ARG A 148 43.18 -18.64 29.13
N GLU A 149 43.81 -18.32 28.00
CA GLU A 149 45.26 -18.18 27.89
C GLU A 149 45.80 -17.01 28.73
N GLN A 150 45.12 -15.86 28.69
CA GLN A 150 45.45 -14.72 29.56
C GLN A 150 45.33 -15.08 31.05
N HIS A 151 44.25 -15.78 31.45
CA HIS A 151 44.08 -16.23 32.83
C HIS A 151 45.15 -17.26 33.25
N ARG A 152 45.63 -18.10 32.33
CA ARG A 152 46.75 -19.03 32.58
C ARG A 152 48.07 -18.28 32.76
N GLY A 153 48.34 -17.28 31.92
CA GLY A 153 49.54 -16.43 32.01
C GLY A 153 49.57 -15.49 33.22
N SER A 154 48.40 -15.14 33.77
CA SER A 154 48.27 -14.29 34.97
C SER A 154 48.34 -15.07 36.30
N ARG A 155 48.60 -16.39 36.28
CA ARG A 155 48.84 -17.14 37.52
C ARG A 155 50.18 -16.67 38.12
N PRO A 156 50.20 -16.13 39.35
CA PRO A 156 51.45 -15.70 39.97
C PRO A 156 52.40 -16.89 40.13
N LEU A 157 53.62 -16.78 39.61
CA LEU A 157 54.72 -17.66 40.00
C LEU A 157 54.94 -17.45 41.51
N HIS A 158 54.89 -18.53 42.28
CA HIS A 158 55.03 -18.62 43.74
C HIS A 158 53.74 -18.73 44.56
N GLN A 159 53.13 -19.91 44.46
CA GLN A 159 52.91 -20.75 45.65
C GLN A 159 53.11 -22.19 45.20
N ALA A 160 54.30 -22.73 45.48
CA ALA A 160 54.55 -24.16 45.29
C ALA A 160 53.61 -24.94 46.23
N PRO A 161 52.99 -26.03 45.76
CA PRO A 161 52.16 -26.86 46.63
C PRO A 161 53.06 -27.48 47.70
N THR A 162 52.81 -27.13 48.96
CA THR A 162 53.31 -27.92 50.08
C THR A 162 52.77 -29.33 49.94
N LEU A 163 53.66 -30.31 49.83
CA LEU A 163 53.32 -31.73 49.85
C LEU A 163 52.58 -32.02 51.16
N VAL A 164 51.26 -32.14 51.07
CA VAL A 164 50.44 -32.66 52.16
C VAL A 164 50.67 -34.17 52.15
N ILE A 165 51.37 -34.64 53.18
CA ILE A 165 51.54 -36.06 53.48
C ILE A 165 50.16 -36.61 53.84
N ASP A 166 49.74 -37.66 53.14
CA ASP A 166 48.46 -38.33 53.31
C ASP A 166 48.28 -38.81 54.76
N ASN A 167 47.20 -38.38 55.40
CA ASN A 167 46.65 -39.07 56.57
C ASN A 167 45.35 -39.76 56.14
N ILE A 168 45.43 -41.08 56.18
CA ILE A 168 44.38 -42.07 55.94
C ILE A 168 43.24 -41.86 56.94
N GLY A 169 41.99 -41.86 56.46
CA GLY A 169 40.81 -41.94 57.33
C GLY A 169 39.46 -41.83 56.60
N SER A 170 38.81 -42.99 56.42
CA SER A 170 37.34 -43.28 56.42
C SER A 170 36.42 -42.50 55.46
N GLU A 171 35.79 -43.16 54.47
CA GLU A 171 34.36 -43.62 54.46
C GLU A 171 33.37 -42.45 54.63
N GLU A 172 32.47 -42.12 53.68
CA GLU A 172 31.22 -42.81 53.27
C GLU A 172 30.80 -42.28 51.87
N HIS A 173 30.53 -43.09 50.84
CA HIS A 173 29.27 -43.74 50.43
C HIS A 173 28.05 -42.84 50.08
N GLU A 174 27.93 -42.55 48.76
CA GLU A 174 26.72 -42.49 47.88
C GLU A 174 25.56 -41.47 48.11
N PRO A 175 24.66 -41.21 47.11
CA PRO A 175 24.64 -41.64 45.70
C PRO A 175 24.31 -40.55 44.64
N ASP A 176 24.42 -41.00 43.38
CA ASP A 176 23.94 -40.44 42.11
C ASP A 176 22.55 -39.76 42.13
N SER A 177 22.42 -38.63 41.42
CA SER A 177 21.13 -38.20 40.87
C SER A 177 21.24 -37.89 39.37
N CYS A 178 20.63 -38.77 38.59
CA CYS A 178 20.40 -38.66 37.16
C CYS A 178 19.32 -37.61 36.81
N ARG A 179 19.49 -36.99 35.62
CA ARG A 179 18.47 -36.39 34.72
C ARG A 179 17.67 -35.20 35.27
N THR A 180 17.56 -34.11 34.51
CA THR A 180 16.46 -33.97 33.54
C THR A 180 16.82 -33.22 32.24
N ARG A 181 16.21 -33.70 31.15
CA ARG A 181 16.12 -33.06 29.84
C ARG A 181 14.99 -32.03 29.88
N ASN A 182 15.26 -30.78 29.51
CA ASN A 182 14.24 -29.85 29.03
C ASN A 182 14.59 -29.58 27.55
N GLY A 183 13.75 -29.83 26.56
CA GLY A 183 12.31 -29.62 26.51
C GLY A 183 12.08 -28.56 25.45
N LYS A 184 12.07 -29.00 24.18
CA LYS A 184 11.70 -28.20 23.02
C LYS A 184 10.21 -27.86 23.11
N GLU A 185 9.87 -26.59 23.05
CA GLU A 185 8.51 -26.16 22.70
C GLU A 185 8.55 -25.14 21.56
N ARG A 186 7.95 -25.55 20.44
CA ARG A 186 7.30 -24.77 19.39
C ARG A 186 6.26 -25.70 18.76
N PRO A 187 5.08 -25.22 18.38
CA PRO A 187 4.94 -24.21 17.32
C PRO A 187 4.68 -22.78 17.81
#